data_AF-A0A7S0DFB2-F1
#
_entry.id   AF-A0A7S0DFB2-F1
#
_cell.length_a   1.000
_cell.length_b   1.000
_cell.length_c   1.000
_cell.angle_alpha   90.00
_cell.angle_beta   90.00
_cell.angle_gamma   90.00
#
_symmetry.space_group_name_H-M   'P 1'
#
loop_
_entity.id
_entity.type
_entity.pdbx_description
1 polymer ?
#
loop_
_entity_poly.entity_id
_entity_poly.type
_entity_poly.pdbx_seq_one_letter_code
_entity_poly.pdbx_strand_id
1 'polypeptide(L)'
;VVFKGSPQREKLDKIVNLANTKLKSTIIMTCGLEVISALQTSSLEIICETVPQVIDMAKSVGNALLRMRAIKPDIELEEPPVSRILCAMEPARLFAGQGNLGRNGRLGVGDEKIIVNGVPREKGLGLHAKKGITSYVVYNITRSLPRPLVVRGAVALNDTAQKPASSVVFSVSADGAEIWKSIPIKSKGKVEKFN
;
A
#
# COMPACT_ATOMS: atom_id res chain seq x y z
N VAL A 1 -5.16 -16.67 2.45
CA VAL A 1 -4.60 -15.45 3.07
C VAL A 1 -5.74 -14.48 3.44
N VAL A 2 -6.28 -14.43 4.70
CA VAL A 2 -7.53 -13.69 5.16
C VAL A 2 -7.34 -12.33 5.87
N PHE A 3 -8.29 -11.34 5.79
CA PHE A 3 -8.12 -9.97 6.39
C PHE A 3 -9.30 -9.18 7.05
N LYS A 4 -8.99 -8.28 8.03
CA LYS A 4 -9.84 -7.21 8.66
C LYS A 4 -9.00 -5.97 9.13
N GLY A 5 -9.58 -4.88 9.70
CA GLY A 5 -8.79 -3.91 10.54
C GLY A 5 -9.32 -2.50 10.93
N SER A 6 -8.41 -1.51 11.14
CA SER A 6 -8.53 -0.26 11.98
C SER A 6 -7.88 1.08 11.44
N PRO A 7 -7.43 2.11 12.23
CA PRO A 7 -8.13 3.32 12.75
C PRO A 7 -7.47 4.71 12.39
N GLN A 8 -6.71 4.87 11.30
CA GLN A 8 -5.84 6.06 11.08
C GLN A 8 -6.53 7.39 10.65
N ARG A 9 -7.83 7.39 10.30
CA ARG A 9 -8.54 8.57 9.78
C ARG A 9 -8.61 9.74 10.78
N GLU A 10 -8.59 9.44 12.07
CA GLU A 10 -8.77 10.44 13.14
C GLU A 10 -7.59 11.43 13.31
N LYS A 11 -6.38 11.07 12.85
CA LYS A 11 -5.21 11.97 12.95
C LYS A 11 -5.22 13.07 11.88
N LEU A 12 -5.73 12.79 10.69
CA LEU A 12 -5.75 13.75 9.58
C LEU A 12 -6.73 14.90 9.87
N ASP A 13 -7.89 14.58 10.43
CA ASP A 13 -8.94 15.55 10.75
C ASP A 13 -8.49 16.57 11.82
N LYS A 14 -7.59 16.18 12.73
CA LYS A 14 -7.05 17.08 13.77
C LYS A 14 -6.12 18.15 13.21
N ILE A 15 -5.34 17.85 12.17
CA ILE A 15 -4.37 18.80 11.58
C ILE A 15 -5.10 19.90 10.78
N VAL A 16 -6.11 19.51 10.00
CA VAL A 16 -6.89 20.45 9.17
C VAL A 16 -7.64 21.48 10.03
N ASN A 17 -8.16 21.06 11.19
CA ASN A 17 -8.87 21.95 12.11
C ASN A 17 -7.94 22.99 12.75
N LEU A 18 -6.69 22.64 13.06
CA LEU A 18 -5.73 23.56 13.68
C LEU A 18 -5.30 24.70 12.73
N ALA A 19 -5.10 24.39 11.44
CA ALA A 19 -4.71 25.37 10.44
C ALA A 19 -5.81 26.42 10.18
N ASN A 20 -7.08 25.99 10.13
CA ASN A 20 -8.21 26.89 9.91
C ASN A 20 -8.40 27.90 11.07
N THR A 21 -8.08 27.53 12.30
CA THR A 21 -8.23 28.40 13.48
C THR A 21 -7.19 29.54 13.50
N LYS A 22 -5.93 29.24 13.17
CA LYS A 22 -4.84 30.25 13.13
C LYS A 22 -5.03 31.30 12.02
N LEU A 23 -5.60 30.90 10.89
CA LEU A 23 -5.86 31.82 9.77
C LEU A 23 -6.94 32.84 10.14
N LYS A 24 -8.03 32.39 10.79
CA LYS A 24 -9.13 33.26 11.25
C LYS A 24 -8.67 34.30 12.27
N SER A 25 -7.84 33.93 13.24
CA SER A 25 -7.37 34.86 14.28
C SER A 25 -6.47 35.97 13.73
N THR A 26 -5.67 35.66 12.69
CA THR A 26 -4.70 36.61 12.12
C THR A 26 -5.38 37.69 11.30
N ILE A 27 -6.39 37.32 10.50
CA ILE A 27 -7.19 38.25 9.68
C ILE A 27 -8.01 39.20 10.56
N ILE A 28 -8.58 38.71 11.67
CA ILE A 28 -9.34 39.54 12.61
C ILE A 28 -8.44 40.61 13.27
N MET A 29 -7.19 40.27 13.63
CA MET A 29 -6.30 41.23 14.28
C MET A 29 -5.79 42.32 13.34
N THR A 30 -5.46 42.01 12.08
CA THR A 30 -4.90 43.02 11.16
C THR A 30 -5.97 43.99 10.67
N CYS A 31 -7.15 43.52 10.28
CA CYS A 31 -8.24 44.40 9.87
C CYS A 31 -8.82 45.20 11.04
N GLY A 32 -8.81 44.65 12.26
CA GLY A 32 -9.29 45.36 13.45
C GLY A 32 -8.43 46.57 13.82
N LEU A 33 -7.10 46.47 13.67
CA LEU A 33 -6.19 47.55 14.05
C LEU A 33 -6.26 48.76 13.11
N GLU A 34 -6.44 48.55 11.81
CA GLU A 34 -6.58 49.64 10.82
C GLU A 34 -7.91 50.39 11.00
N VAL A 35 -9.00 49.68 11.31
CA VAL A 35 -10.31 50.30 11.58
C VAL A 35 -10.29 51.12 12.87
N ILE A 36 -9.63 50.63 13.92
CA ILE A 36 -9.52 51.36 15.20
C ILE A 36 -8.66 52.63 15.04
N SER A 37 -7.58 52.57 14.25
CA SER A 37 -6.73 53.74 13.99
C SER A 37 -7.45 54.82 13.16
N ALA A 38 -8.26 54.41 12.17
CA ALA A 38 -9.09 55.33 11.38
C ALA A 38 -10.21 55.98 12.21
N LEU A 39 -10.83 55.23 13.12
CA LEU A 39 -11.86 55.74 14.05
C LEU A 39 -11.32 56.78 15.04
N GLN A 40 -10.02 56.77 15.32
CA GLN A 40 -9.40 57.71 16.26
C GLN A 40 -8.95 59.04 15.64
N THR A 41 -8.85 59.15 14.31
CA THR A 41 -8.12 60.28 13.69
C THR A 41 -8.89 61.18 12.73
N SER A 42 -10.05 60.83 12.15
CA SER A 42 -10.78 61.78 11.25
C SER A 42 -12.22 61.39 10.90
N SER A 43 -12.96 62.42 10.45
CA SER A 43 -14.38 62.51 10.04
C SER A 43 -15.02 61.26 9.44
N LEU A 44 -16.31 61.07 9.78
CA LEU A 44 -17.23 60.04 9.26
C LEU A 44 -17.20 59.87 7.73
N GLU A 45 -16.84 60.91 6.97
CA GLU A 45 -16.71 60.86 5.52
C GLU A 45 -15.63 59.87 5.04
N ILE A 46 -14.48 59.80 5.70
CA ILE A 46 -13.39 58.87 5.34
C ILE A 46 -13.81 57.41 5.62
N ILE A 47 -14.59 57.20 6.68
CA ILE A 47 -15.12 55.88 7.04
C ILE A 47 -16.11 55.39 5.96
N CYS A 48 -16.98 56.27 5.44
CA CYS A 48 -17.93 55.93 4.40
C CYS A 48 -17.27 55.50 3.08
N GLU A 49 -16.09 56.05 2.75
CA GLU A 49 -15.37 55.67 1.53
C GLU A 49 -14.48 54.44 1.69
N THR A 50 -13.91 54.23 2.89
CA THR A 50 -12.93 53.16 3.12
C THR A 50 -13.59 51.80 3.39
N VAL A 51 -14.74 51.79 4.08
CA VAL A 51 -15.43 50.55 4.46
C VAL A 51 -15.85 49.68 3.25
N PRO A 52 -16.44 50.24 2.18
CA PRO A 52 -16.76 49.45 0.98
C PRO A 52 -15.54 48.78 0.33
N GLN A 53 -14.40 49.48 0.26
CA GLN A 53 -13.17 48.96 -0.33
C GLN A 53 -12.61 47.76 0.46
N VAL A 54 -12.65 47.83 1.80
CA VAL A 54 -12.24 46.72 2.68
C VAL A 54 -13.18 45.53 2.54
N ILE A 55 -14.49 45.75 2.41
CA ILE A 55 -15.49 44.69 2.19
C ILE A 55 -15.24 43.96 0.87
N ASP A 56 -14.96 44.70 -0.21
CA ASP A 56 -14.73 44.10 -1.52
C ASP A 56 -13.39 43.37 -1.60
N MET A 57 -12.36 43.88 -0.92
CA MET A 57 -11.09 43.17 -0.74
C MET A 57 -11.30 41.84 0.03
N ALA A 58 -12.08 41.85 1.12
CA ALA A 58 -12.39 40.64 1.88
C ALA A 58 -13.16 39.61 1.05
N LYS A 59 -14.12 40.05 0.22
CA LYS A 59 -14.84 39.16 -0.72
C LYS A 59 -13.90 38.58 -1.79
N SER A 60 -12.97 39.38 -2.32
CA SER A 60 -11.98 38.93 -3.31
C SER A 60 -11.05 37.86 -2.73
N VAL A 61 -10.53 38.09 -1.52
CA VAL A 61 -9.72 37.11 -0.79
C VAL A 61 -10.51 35.84 -0.47
N GLY A 62 -11.76 35.98 -0.01
CA GLY A 62 -12.65 34.84 0.23
C GLY A 62 -12.88 33.98 -1.02
N ASN A 63 -13.12 34.62 -2.17
CA ASN A 63 -13.30 33.93 -3.45
C ASN A 63 -12.01 33.28 -3.95
N ALA A 64 -10.85 33.92 -3.77
CA ALA A 64 -9.54 33.34 -4.09
C ALA A 64 -9.27 32.09 -3.22
N LEU A 65 -9.57 32.14 -1.92
CA LEU A 65 -9.43 30.99 -1.02
C LEU A 65 -10.40 29.85 -1.35
N LEU A 66 -11.62 30.17 -1.78
CA LEU A 66 -12.57 29.16 -2.28
C LEU A 66 -12.08 28.51 -3.57
N ARG A 67 -11.46 29.27 -4.49
CA ARG A 67 -10.81 28.72 -5.69
C ARG A 67 -9.59 27.86 -5.34
N MET A 68 -8.77 28.28 -4.39
CA MET A 68 -7.64 27.49 -3.90
C MET A 68 -8.08 26.20 -3.20
N ARG A 69 -9.24 26.19 -2.51
CA ARG A 69 -9.84 24.96 -1.97
C ARG A 69 -10.45 24.06 -3.06
N ALA A 70 -10.90 24.64 -4.17
CA ALA A 70 -11.42 23.89 -5.31
C ALA A 70 -10.30 23.25 -6.16
N ILE A 71 -9.08 23.77 -6.07
CA ILE A 71 -7.88 23.05 -6.50
C ILE A 71 -7.64 21.96 -5.44
N LYS A 72 -8.32 20.82 -5.60
CA LYS A 72 -7.81 19.58 -5.03
C LYS A 72 -6.33 19.50 -5.44
N PRO A 73 -5.38 19.34 -4.52
CA PRO A 73 -4.05 18.91 -4.91
C PRO A 73 -4.19 17.48 -5.45
N ASP A 74 -4.60 17.35 -6.71
CA ASP A 74 -4.68 16.08 -7.44
C ASP A 74 -3.28 15.54 -7.77
N ILE A 75 -2.23 16.20 -7.28
CA ILE A 75 -0.91 15.59 -7.12
C ILE A 75 -0.94 14.79 -5.82
N GLU A 76 -1.75 13.72 -5.81
CA GLU A 76 -1.39 12.56 -5.00
C GLU A 76 -0.05 12.10 -5.56
N LEU A 77 1.05 12.46 -4.87
CA LEU A 77 2.33 11.79 -5.06
C LEU A 77 2.07 10.32 -4.77
N GLU A 78 1.74 9.54 -5.79
CA GLU A 78 1.57 8.10 -5.68
C GLU A 78 2.90 7.55 -5.17
N GLU A 79 2.94 7.20 -3.88
CA GLU A 79 4.08 6.51 -3.34
C GLU A 79 4.29 5.25 -4.18
N PRO A 80 5.53 4.97 -4.62
CA PRO A 80 5.79 3.82 -5.47
C PRO A 80 5.24 2.57 -4.78
N PRO A 81 4.60 1.66 -5.54
CA PRO A 81 3.95 0.50 -4.96
C PRO A 81 4.96 -0.28 -4.11
N VAL A 82 4.66 -0.41 -2.82
CA VAL A 82 5.51 -1.15 -1.88
C VAL A 82 5.45 -2.62 -2.24
N SER A 83 6.45 -3.09 -3.00
CA SER A 83 6.58 -4.51 -3.34
C SER A 83 7.34 -5.25 -2.25
N ARG A 84 6.83 -6.41 -1.83
CA ARG A 84 7.53 -7.33 -0.93
C ARG A 84 7.65 -8.70 -1.58
N ILE A 85 8.83 -9.29 -1.46
CA ILE A 85 9.13 -10.61 -2.00
C ILE A 85 8.81 -11.64 -0.92
N LEU A 86 7.92 -12.60 -1.21
CA LEU A 86 7.47 -13.60 -0.22
C LEU A 86 8.63 -14.39 0.41
N CYS A 87 9.69 -14.69 -0.34
CA CYS A 87 10.83 -15.42 0.21
C CYS A 87 11.69 -14.63 1.21
N ALA A 88 11.57 -13.30 1.23
CA ALA A 88 12.18 -12.44 2.23
C ALA A 88 11.29 -12.24 3.48
N MET A 89 10.02 -12.64 3.42
CA MET A 89 9.08 -12.53 4.54
C MET A 89 9.14 -13.75 5.46
N GLU A 90 8.95 -13.53 6.76
CA GLU A 90 8.81 -14.63 7.72
C GLU A 90 7.43 -15.29 7.58
N PRO A 91 7.36 -16.63 7.40
CA PRO A 91 6.08 -17.31 7.36
C PRO A 91 5.39 -17.28 8.72
N ALA A 92 4.08 -17.02 8.71
CA ALA A 92 3.24 -17.13 9.91
C ALA A 92 2.98 -18.60 10.27
N ARG A 93 2.83 -19.46 9.26
CA ARG A 93 2.71 -20.91 9.42
C ARG A 93 3.42 -21.62 8.27
N LEU A 94 3.99 -22.77 8.55
CA LEU A 94 4.70 -23.59 7.58
C LEU A 94 4.42 -25.06 7.87
N PHE A 95 4.16 -25.83 6.81
CA PHE A 95 4.20 -27.28 6.85
C PHE A 95 4.90 -27.80 5.60
N ALA A 96 6.06 -28.43 5.78
CA ALA A 96 6.82 -29.08 4.72
C ALA A 96 6.71 -30.59 4.88
N GLY A 97 6.26 -31.29 3.83
CA GLY A 97 6.13 -32.75 3.84
C GLY A 97 7.50 -33.43 4.01
N GLN A 98 8.55 -32.84 3.45
CA GLN A 98 9.94 -33.28 3.56
C GLN A 98 10.88 -32.07 3.50
N GLY A 99 11.99 -32.14 4.24
CA GLY A 99 12.97 -31.06 4.32
C GLY A 99 12.41 -29.80 5.01
N ASN A 100 13.09 -28.68 4.79
CA ASN A 100 12.67 -27.37 5.29
C ASN A 100 12.09 -26.51 4.16
N LEU A 101 11.49 -25.36 4.52
CA LEU A 101 11.15 -24.33 3.53
C LEU A 101 12.43 -23.72 2.94
N GLY A 102 12.63 -23.90 1.64
CA GLY A 102 13.62 -23.17 0.87
C GLY A 102 13.21 -21.71 0.69
N ARG A 103 14.15 -20.78 0.90
CA ARG A 103 13.95 -19.33 0.74
C ARG A 103 15.09 -18.74 -0.06
N ASN A 104 14.86 -17.56 -0.66
CA ASN A 104 15.86 -16.82 -1.44
C ASN A 104 16.59 -17.70 -2.47
N GLY A 105 15.79 -18.45 -3.24
CA GLY A 105 16.32 -19.26 -4.33
C GLY A 105 16.91 -20.60 -3.91
N ARG A 106 16.68 -21.05 -2.68
CA ARG A 106 17.13 -22.36 -2.17
C ARG A 106 15.98 -23.36 -2.10
N LEU A 107 16.29 -24.66 -2.15
CA LEU A 107 15.29 -25.74 -2.06
C LEU A 107 14.85 -26.08 -0.64
N GLY A 108 15.64 -25.72 0.38
CA GLY A 108 15.36 -26.09 1.77
C GLY A 108 15.88 -27.48 2.16
N VAL A 109 16.69 -28.09 1.30
CA VAL A 109 17.48 -29.29 1.57
C VAL A 109 18.92 -28.99 1.14
N GLY A 110 19.85 -28.97 2.11
CA GLY A 110 21.23 -28.56 1.88
C GLY A 110 21.36 -27.13 1.32
N ASP A 111 22.39 -26.89 0.51
CA ASP A 111 22.65 -25.63 -0.18
C ASP A 111 22.14 -25.60 -1.64
N GLU A 112 21.25 -26.53 -2.00
CA GLU A 112 20.73 -26.64 -3.36
C GLU A 112 19.88 -25.42 -3.76
N LYS A 113 20.01 -25.05 -5.05
CA LYS A 113 19.32 -23.90 -5.66
C LYS A 113 18.04 -24.32 -6.36
N ILE A 114 17.10 -23.39 -6.40
CA ILE A 114 15.96 -23.45 -7.31
C ILE A 114 16.48 -23.19 -8.73
N ILE A 115 16.36 -24.17 -9.61
CA ILE A 115 16.74 -24.12 -11.02
C ILE A 115 15.52 -24.52 -11.84
N VAL A 116 15.14 -23.68 -12.80
CA VAL A 116 13.98 -23.90 -13.66
C VAL A 116 14.36 -23.56 -15.10
N ASN A 117 14.26 -24.54 -15.99
CA ASN A 117 14.72 -24.47 -17.37
C ASN A 117 16.21 -24.11 -17.49
N GLY A 118 17.05 -24.72 -16.66
CA GLY A 118 18.49 -24.49 -16.60
C GLY A 118 18.90 -23.16 -15.96
N VAL A 119 17.95 -22.31 -15.57
CA VAL A 119 18.22 -20.99 -15.02
C VAL A 119 18.04 -20.99 -13.50
N PRO A 120 19.10 -20.72 -12.70
CA PRO A 120 18.98 -20.51 -11.27
C PRO A 120 18.07 -19.33 -10.94
N ARG A 121 17.26 -19.47 -9.90
CA ARG A 121 16.35 -18.42 -9.42
C ARG A 121 16.87 -17.87 -8.10
N GLU A 122 17.23 -16.60 -8.06
CA GLU A 122 17.71 -15.93 -6.84
C GLU A 122 16.60 -15.68 -5.80
N LYS A 123 15.38 -15.52 -6.28
CA LYS A 123 14.18 -15.26 -5.48
C LYS A 123 13.19 -16.37 -5.75
N GLY A 124 12.76 -17.05 -4.69
CA GLY A 124 11.88 -18.20 -4.81
C GLY A 124 11.69 -18.90 -3.47
N LEU A 125 10.63 -19.70 -3.43
CA LEU A 125 10.29 -20.59 -2.31
C LEU A 125 10.43 -22.03 -2.77
N GLY A 126 11.14 -22.84 -1.99
CA GLY A 126 11.30 -24.28 -2.20
C GLY A 126 10.45 -25.06 -1.21
N LEU A 127 9.60 -25.96 -1.70
CA LEU A 127 8.81 -26.87 -0.86
C LEU A 127 8.84 -28.27 -1.48
N HIS A 128 8.86 -29.29 -0.62
CA HIS A 128 8.80 -30.68 -1.04
C HIS A 128 7.61 -31.39 -0.39
N ALA A 129 6.58 -31.66 -1.21
CA ALA A 129 5.43 -32.45 -0.82
C ALA A 129 5.75 -33.95 -0.84
N LYS A 130 5.31 -34.69 0.18
CA LYS A 130 5.27 -36.16 0.16
C LYS A 130 4.02 -36.64 -0.57
N LYS A 131 4.03 -37.88 -1.07
CA LYS A 131 2.86 -38.47 -1.74
C LYS A 131 1.62 -38.40 -0.84
N GLY A 132 0.55 -37.82 -1.35
CA GLY A 132 -0.73 -37.65 -0.62
C GLY A 132 -0.72 -36.56 0.47
N ILE A 133 0.37 -35.81 0.61
CA ILE A 133 0.52 -34.78 1.65
C ILE A 133 0.74 -33.41 1.00
N THR A 134 -0.12 -32.45 1.33
CA THR A 134 0.03 -31.06 0.90
C THR A 134 1.08 -30.35 1.76
N SER A 135 2.10 -29.76 1.12
CA SER A 135 2.99 -28.79 1.77
C SER A 135 2.48 -27.38 1.53
N TYR A 136 2.58 -26.51 2.53
CA TYR A 136 2.07 -25.15 2.44
C TYR A 136 2.91 -24.18 3.27
N VAL A 137 2.85 -22.91 2.86
CA VAL A 137 3.39 -21.77 3.61
C VAL A 137 2.32 -20.68 3.68
N VAL A 138 2.13 -20.10 4.85
CA VAL A 138 1.13 -19.05 5.10
C VAL A 138 1.86 -17.79 5.52
N TYR A 139 1.53 -16.68 4.87
CA TYR A 139 2.03 -15.35 5.21
C TYR A 139 0.91 -14.51 5.80
N ASN A 140 1.22 -13.77 6.87
CA ASN A 140 0.34 -12.74 7.39
C ASN A 140 0.63 -11.43 6.66
N ILE A 141 -0.18 -11.13 5.64
CA ILE A 141 -0.07 -9.90 4.85
C ILE A 141 -0.88 -8.80 5.57
N THR A 142 -0.37 -8.26 6.67
CA THR A 142 -1.09 -7.26 7.47
C THR A 142 -1.42 -5.99 6.66
N ARG A 143 -2.29 -5.12 7.19
CA ARG A 143 -2.68 -3.80 6.60
C ARG A 143 -1.53 -2.84 6.30
N SER A 144 -0.28 -3.20 6.62
CA SER A 144 0.90 -2.39 6.29
C SER A 144 1.20 -2.31 4.79
N LEU A 145 0.55 -3.13 3.98
CA LEU A 145 0.63 -3.04 2.52
C LEU A 145 -0.62 -2.37 1.94
N PRO A 146 -0.44 -1.45 0.98
CA PRO A 146 -1.55 -0.78 0.31
C PRO A 146 -2.45 -1.79 -0.40
N ARG A 147 -3.75 -1.49 -0.46
CA ARG A 147 -4.76 -2.29 -1.18
C ARG A 147 -5.14 -1.58 -2.48
N PRO A 148 -5.46 -2.31 -3.56
CA PRO A 148 -5.58 -3.78 -3.64
C PRO A 148 -4.21 -4.49 -3.63
N LEU A 149 -4.17 -5.68 -3.03
CA LEU A 149 -2.98 -6.53 -3.01
C LEU A 149 -2.97 -7.39 -4.27
N VAL A 150 -1.85 -7.35 -5.00
CA VAL A 150 -1.62 -8.19 -6.17
C VAL A 150 -0.50 -9.19 -5.82
N VAL A 151 -0.75 -10.48 -6.04
CA VAL A 151 0.24 -11.54 -5.77
C VAL A 151 0.66 -12.16 -7.09
N ARG A 152 1.86 -11.83 -7.54
CA ARG A 152 2.44 -12.34 -8.78
C ARG A 152 3.46 -13.42 -8.49
N GLY A 153 3.46 -14.45 -9.32
CA GLY A 153 4.46 -15.50 -9.22
C GLY A 153 4.42 -16.50 -10.36
N ALA A 154 5.26 -17.51 -10.22
CA ALA A 154 5.30 -18.66 -11.08
C ALA A 154 5.60 -19.92 -10.25
N VAL A 155 5.04 -21.05 -10.66
CA VAL A 155 5.31 -22.37 -10.07
C VAL A 155 5.92 -23.29 -11.12
N ALA A 156 6.80 -24.18 -10.69
CA ALA A 156 7.45 -25.18 -11.53
C ALA A 156 7.99 -26.33 -10.66
N LEU A 157 8.29 -27.46 -11.30
CA LEU A 157 9.13 -28.50 -10.68
C LEU A 157 10.60 -28.11 -10.85
N ASN A 158 11.39 -28.27 -9.79
CA ASN A 158 12.82 -27.98 -9.84
C ASN A 158 13.55 -28.93 -10.80
N ASP A 159 14.52 -28.42 -11.54
CA ASP A 159 15.26 -29.22 -12.52
C ASP A 159 16.12 -30.31 -11.86
N THR A 160 16.60 -30.10 -10.63
CA THR A 160 17.36 -31.12 -9.88
C THR A 160 16.48 -32.15 -9.19
N ALA A 161 15.16 -31.91 -9.06
CA ALA A 161 14.27 -32.81 -8.35
C ALA A 161 14.16 -34.16 -9.08
N GLN A 162 13.96 -35.24 -8.35
CA GLN A 162 13.57 -36.51 -8.97
C GLN A 162 12.20 -36.36 -9.64
N LYS A 163 11.96 -37.15 -10.71
CA LYS A 163 10.66 -37.14 -11.38
C LYS A 163 9.58 -37.56 -10.38
N PRO A 164 8.51 -36.77 -10.17
CA PRO A 164 7.53 -37.10 -9.16
C PRO A 164 6.71 -38.33 -9.61
N ALA A 165 6.41 -39.23 -8.67
CA ALA A 165 5.61 -40.42 -8.94
C ALA A 165 4.16 -40.09 -9.35
N SER A 166 3.65 -38.93 -8.91
CA SER A 166 2.33 -38.40 -9.25
C SER A 166 2.44 -36.95 -9.72
N SER A 167 1.45 -36.46 -10.44
CA SER A 167 1.39 -35.04 -10.80
C SER A 167 1.27 -34.16 -9.56
N VAL A 168 1.94 -33.01 -9.57
CA VAL A 168 1.89 -31.99 -8.53
C VAL A 168 0.92 -30.89 -8.95
N VAL A 169 0.10 -30.42 -8.03
CA VAL A 169 -0.81 -29.28 -8.22
C VAL A 169 -0.44 -28.21 -7.22
N PHE A 170 -0.36 -26.97 -7.68
CA PHE A 170 -0.14 -25.80 -6.83
C PHE A 170 -1.44 -25.01 -6.70
N SER A 171 -1.66 -24.38 -5.55
CA SER A 171 -2.77 -23.45 -5.38
C SER A 171 -2.33 -22.26 -4.55
N VAL A 172 -2.99 -21.13 -4.78
CA VAL A 172 -2.86 -19.91 -4.00
C VAL A 172 -4.23 -19.58 -3.43
N SER A 173 -4.29 -19.34 -2.13
CA SER A 173 -5.54 -19.03 -1.44
C SER A 173 -5.48 -17.67 -0.79
N ALA A 174 -6.51 -16.85 -0.95
CA ALA A 174 -6.78 -15.62 -0.19
C ALA A 174 -8.06 -15.83 0.63
N ASP A 175 -8.09 -15.34 1.86
CA ASP A 175 -9.24 -15.37 2.73
C ASP A 175 -9.82 -16.75 3.06
N GLY A 176 -9.01 -17.80 2.92
CA GLY A 176 -9.46 -19.19 3.08
C GLY A 176 -10.09 -19.75 1.80
N ALA A 177 -10.31 -18.90 0.79
CA ALA A 177 -10.75 -19.25 -0.55
C ALA A 177 -9.56 -19.46 -1.50
N GLU A 178 -9.66 -20.45 -2.38
CA GLU A 178 -8.73 -20.62 -3.50
C GLU A 178 -8.96 -19.52 -4.52
N ILE A 179 -7.91 -18.74 -4.84
CA ILE A 179 -7.96 -17.67 -5.85
C ILE A 179 -7.26 -18.08 -7.14
N TRP A 180 -6.40 -19.09 -7.08
CA TRP A 180 -5.70 -19.63 -8.24
C TRP A 180 -5.29 -21.08 -7.98
N LYS A 181 -5.31 -21.89 -9.04
CA LYS A 181 -4.89 -23.29 -9.03
C LYS A 181 -4.21 -23.64 -10.33
N SER A 182 -3.10 -24.34 -10.23
CA SER A 182 -2.33 -24.82 -11.39
C SER A 182 -3.02 -26.00 -12.05
N ILE A 183 -2.71 -26.23 -13.33
CA ILE A 183 -2.94 -27.55 -13.92
C ILE A 183 -1.94 -28.57 -13.33
N PRO A 184 -2.25 -29.88 -13.31
CA PRO A 184 -1.31 -30.87 -12.84
C PRO A 184 0.02 -30.86 -13.62
N ILE A 185 1.14 -30.79 -12.91
CA ILE A 185 2.50 -30.75 -13.45
C ILE A 185 3.20 -32.08 -13.12
N LYS A 186 3.57 -32.84 -14.16
CA LYS A 186 4.21 -34.17 -14.02
C LYS A 186 5.67 -34.19 -14.53
N SER A 187 6.07 -33.17 -15.27
CA SER A 187 7.39 -33.07 -15.89
C SER A 187 8.03 -31.71 -15.59
N LYS A 188 9.36 -31.71 -15.52
CA LYS A 188 10.19 -30.51 -15.41
C LYS A 188 10.00 -29.59 -16.62
N GLY A 189 10.43 -28.34 -16.48
CA GLY A 189 10.44 -27.32 -17.51
C GLY A 189 9.10 -26.65 -17.84
N LYS A 190 7.98 -27.21 -17.36
CA LYS A 190 6.69 -26.53 -17.38
C LYS A 190 6.64 -25.48 -16.26
N VAL A 191 6.30 -24.25 -16.63
CA VAL A 191 6.14 -23.11 -15.73
C VAL A 191 4.73 -22.57 -15.87
N GLU A 192 4.06 -22.36 -14.75
CA GLU A 192 2.73 -21.74 -14.73
C GLU A 192 2.77 -20.44 -13.94
N LYS A 193 2.29 -19.35 -14.55
CA LYS A 193 2.30 -18.00 -13.97
C LYS A 193 0.93 -17.66 -13.38
N PHE A 194 0.92 -16.83 -12.35
CA PHE A 194 -0.30 -16.28 -11.75
C PHE A 194 -0.11 -14.81 -11.36
N ASN A 195 -1.21 -14.07 -11.26
CA ASN A 195 -1.28 -12.64 -10.95
C ASN A 195 -2.57 -12.32 -10.20
#